data_AF-A0A2J7R4K0-F1
#
_entry.id   AF-A0A2J7R4K0-F1
#
_cell.length_a   1.000
_cell.length_b   1.000
_cell.length_c   1.000
_cell.angle_alpha   90.00
_cell.angle_beta   90.00
_cell.angle_gamma   90.00
#
_symmetry.space_group_name_H-M   'P 1'
#
loop_
_entity.id
_entity.type
_entity.pdbx_description
1 polymer ?
#
loop_
_entity_poly.entity_id
_entity_poly.type
_entity_poly.pdbx_seq_one_letter_code
_entity_poly.pdbx_strand_id
1 'polypeptide(L)'
;METLQKLKWNLLTHPPYSPDLAPSDFYLFGRLISDLQGKRFVDNDAVIQTVREWIRHQLKPFFKRASECFQNIGKNVLTLEGSTLKTDMCK
;
A
#
# COMPACT_ATOMS: atom_id res chain seq x y z
N MET A 1 8.68 -4.41 20.32
CA MET A 1 9.82 -3.59 19.85
C MET A 1 11.14 -4.34 19.84
N GLU A 2 11.37 -5.30 20.75
CA GLU A 2 12.64 -6.05 20.85
C GLU A 2 13.08 -6.73 19.55
N THR A 3 12.15 -7.34 18.80
CA THR A 3 12.48 -7.99 17.52
C THR A 3 12.94 -6.99 16.44
N LEU A 4 12.32 -5.82 16.35
CA LEU A 4 12.72 -4.77 15.39
C LEU A 4 14.11 -4.20 15.70
N GLN A 5 14.42 -4.05 16.99
CA GLN A 5 15.73 -3.61 17.45
C GLN A 5 16.82 -4.67 17.14
N LYS A 6 16.52 -5.96 17.34
CA LYS A 6 17.42 -7.05 16.94
C LYS A 6 17.69 -7.07 15.43
N LEU A 7 16.68 -6.77 14.62
CA LEU A 7 16.80 -6.66 13.15
C LEU A 7 17.43 -5.33 12.70
N LYS A 8 17.69 -4.39 13.61
CA LYS A 8 18.23 -3.04 13.33
C LYS A 8 17.41 -2.28 12.29
N TRP A 9 16.09 -2.47 12.29
CA TRP A 9 15.19 -1.76 11.37
C TRP A 9 14.79 -0.41 11.95
N ASN A 10 14.86 0.62 11.12
CA ASN A 10 14.35 1.94 11.47
C ASN A 10 12.82 1.94 11.30
N LEU A 11 12.10 2.28 12.38
CA LEU A 11 10.66 2.40 12.34
C LEU A 11 10.27 3.79 11.85
N LEU A 12 9.49 3.85 10.77
CA LEU A 12 8.87 5.09 10.31
C LEU A 12 7.69 5.42 11.22
N THR A 13 7.60 6.67 11.67
CA THR A 13 6.45 7.17 12.43
C THR A 13 5.21 7.22 11.53
N HIS A 14 4.17 6.48 11.91
CA HIS A 14 2.88 6.48 11.21
C HIS A 14 1.81 7.06 12.14
N PRO A 15 1.09 8.12 11.74
CA PRO A 15 0.03 8.67 12.57
C PRO A 15 -1.15 7.69 12.67
N PRO A 16 -1.92 7.75 13.77
CA PRO A 16 -3.13 6.94 13.91
C PRO A 16 -4.12 7.17 12.76
N TYR A 17 -4.82 6.11 12.34
CA TYR A 17 -5.95 6.17 11.39
C TYR A 17 -5.68 6.89 10.06
N SER A 18 -4.47 6.75 9.51
CA SER A 18 -4.07 7.41 8.26
C SER A 18 -3.82 6.42 7.11
N PRO A 19 -4.85 5.72 6.61
CA PRO A 19 -4.70 4.77 5.51
C PRO A 19 -4.18 5.44 4.22
N ASP A 20 -4.45 6.74 4.04
CA ASP A 20 -3.93 7.53 2.93
C ASP A 20 -2.40 7.68 2.94
N LEU A 21 -1.76 7.37 4.08
CA LEU A 21 -0.30 7.36 4.23
C LEU A 21 0.30 5.97 4.07
N ALA A 22 -0.49 4.91 3.96
CA ALA A 22 0.04 3.56 3.81
C ALA A 22 0.04 3.14 2.32
N PRO A 23 1.21 2.92 1.69
CA PRO A 23 1.29 2.48 0.28
C PRO A 23 0.50 1.20 -0.01
N SER A 24 0.34 0.34 0.99
CA SER A 24 -0.50 -0.84 0.90
C SER A 24 -1.97 -0.47 0.69
N ASP A 25 -2.46 0.50 1.46
CA ASP A 25 -3.89 0.80 1.54
C ASP A 25 -4.33 1.68 0.37
N PHE A 26 -3.59 2.78 0.08
CA PHE A 26 -4.00 3.71 -0.97
C PHE A 26 -3.67 3.25 -2.41
N TYR A 27 -2.70 2.35 -2.59
CA TYR A 27 -2.24 1.96 -3.93
C TYR A 27 -2.33 0.45 -4.23
N LEU A 28 -1.84 -0.41 -3.34
CA LEU A 28 -1.76 -1.85 -3.59
C LEU A 28 -3.13 -2.53 -3.51
N PHE A 29 -3.81 -2.40 -2.36
CA PHE A 29 -5.02 -3.16 -2.07
C PHE A 29 -6.19 -2.75 -2.96
N GLY A 30 -6.35 -1.46 -3.29
CA GLY A 30 -7.40 -1.02 -4.21
C GLY A 30 -7.34 -1.74 -5.57
N ARG A 31 -6.13 -1.87 -6.13
CA ARG A 31 -5.91 -2.53 -7.42
C ARG A 31 -6.04 -4.05 -7.32
N LEU A 32 -5.50 -4.65 -6.26
CA LEU A 32 -5.65 -6.08 -6.00
C LEU A 32 -7.12 -6.45 -5.84
N ILE A 33 -7.87 -5.73 -5.01
CA ILE A 33 -9.29 -6.00 -4.76
C ILE A 33 -10.10 -5.84 -6.06
N SER A 34 -9.80 -4.81 -6.87
CA SER A 34 -10.44 -4.64 -8.18
C SER A 34 -10.27 -5.87 -9.08
N ASP A 35 -9.06 -6.44 -9.14
CA ASP A 35 -8.78 -7.62 -9.98
C ASP A 35 -9.30 -8.94 -9.38
N LEU A 36 -9.57 -8.96 -8.08
CA LEU A 36 -10.20 -10.08 -7.38
C LEU A 36 -11.73 -9.96 -7.33
N GLN A 37 -12.28 -8.79 -7.66
CA GLN A 37 -13.70 -8.51 -7.54
C GLN A 37 -14.52 -9.47 -8.41
N GLY A 38 -15.55 -10.06 -7.82
CA GLY A 38 -16.44 -11.00 -8.51
C GLY A 38 -15.88 -12.42 -8.66
N LYS A 39 -14.61 -12.67 -8.30
CA LYS A 39 -14.05 -14.04 -8.28
C LYS A 39 -14.55 -14.79 -7.05
N ARG A 40 -14.97 -16.04 -7.25
CA ARG A 40 -15.27 -16.99 -6.17
C ARG A 40 -14.15 -18.01 -6.11
N PHE A 41 -13.61 -18.20 -4.92
CA PHE A 41 -12.56 -19.18 -4.66
C PHE A 41 -13.14 -20.36 -3.90
N VAL A 42 -12.68 -21.56 -4.23
CA VAL A 42 -13.16 -22.81 -3.62
C VAL A 42 -12.51 -23.02 -2.25
N ASP A 43 -11.27 -22.58 -2.08
CA ASP A 43 -10.49 -22.72 -0.86
C ASP A 43 -9.47 -21.57 -0.70
N ASN A 44 -8.75 -21.58 0.42
CA ASN A 44 -7.73 -20.58 0.74
C ASN A 44 -6.49 -20.69 -0.14
N ASP A 45 -6.11 -21.89 -0.59
CA ASP A 45 -4.92 -22.08 -1.42
C ASP A 45 -5.10 -21.44 -2.79
N ALA A 46 -6.30 -21.52 -3.36
CA ALA A 46 -6.68 -20.85 -4.59
C ALA A 46 -6.56 -19.31 -4.45
N VAL A 47 -6.98 -18.74 -3.32
CA VAL A 47 -6.81 -17.30 -3.04
C VAL A 47 -5.32 -16.95 -2.97
N ILE A 48 -4.55 -17.71 -2.19
CA ILE A 48 -3.12 -17.46 -1.99
C ILE A 48 -2.36 -17.53 -3.31
N GLN A 49 -2.62 -18.53 -4.16
CA GLN A 49 -1.98 -18.65 -5.47
C GLN A 49 -2.34 -17.48 -6.37
N THR A 50 -3.63 -17.12 -6.44
CA THR A 50 -4.09 -16.00 -7.28
C THR A 50 -3.42 -14.68 -6.87
N VAL A 51 -3.34 -14.39 -5.56
CA VAL A 51 -2.66 -13.20 -5.05
C VAL A 51 -1.16 -13.24 -5.35
N ARG A 52 -0.51 -14.39 -5.17
CA ARG A 52 0.92 -14.56 -5.48
C ARG A 52 1.21 -14.31 -6.96
N GLU A 53 0.40 -14.88 -7.84
CA GLU A 53 0.51 -14.65 -9.28
C GLU A 53 0.27 -13.19 -9.62
N TRP A 54 -0.77 -12.57 -9.06
CA TRP A 54 -1.06 -11.16 -9.28
C TRP A 54 0.12 -10.26 -8.90
N ILE A 55 0.74 -10.49 -7.75
CA ILE A 55 1.93 -9.74 -7.29
C ILE A 55 3.11 -9.95 -8.25
N ARG A 56 3.35 -11.18 -8.71
CA ARG A 56 4.44 -11.50 -9.65
C ARG A 56 4.25 -10.85 -11.03
N HIS A 57 3.01 -10.63 -11.45
CA HIS A 57 2.72 -9.94 -12.70
C HIS A 57 2.92 -8.41 -12.61
N GLN A 58 3.02 -7.83 -11.41
CA GLN A 58 3.27 -6.40 -11.27
C GLN A 58 4.71 -6.07 -11.66
N LEU A 59 4.87 -5.14 -12.60
CA LEU A 59 6.18 -4.69 -13.06
C LEU A 59 6.90 -3.87 -11.97
N LYS A 60 8.24 -3.83 -11.98
CA LYS A 60 9.02 -2.99 -11.03
C LYS A 60 8.56 -1.51 -10.94
N PRO A 61 8.19 -0.82 -12.05
CA PRO A 61 7.66 0.53 -11.98
C PRO A 61 6.37 0.66 -11.18
N PHE A 62 5.58 -0.41 -11.06
CA PHE A 62 4.36 -0.43 -10.25
C PHE A 62 4.67 -0.12 -8.78
N PHE A 63 5.60 -0.85 -8.18
CA PHE A 63 6.00 -0.64 -6.79
C PHE A 63 6.80 0.65 -6.61
N LYS A 64 7.60 1.04 -7.61
CA LYS A 64 8.32 2.31 -7.58
C LYS A 64 7.35 3.50 -7.48
N ARG A 65 6.29 3.50 -8.29
CA ARG A 65 5.24 4.53 -8.23
C ARG A 65 4.58 4.61 -6.86
N ALA A 66 4.27 3.47 -6.25
CA ALA A 66 3.71 3.45 -4.89
C ALA A 66 4.61 4.17 -3.87
N SER A 67 5.92 3.91 -3.93
CA SER A 67 6.92 4.55 -3.07
C SER A 67 7.11 6.04 -3.36
N GLU A 68 7.09 6.45 -4.62
CA GLU A 68 7.16 7.86 -5.03
C GLU A 68 5.93 8.64 -4.55
N CYS A 69 4.74 8.05 -4.73
CA CYS A 69 3.48 8.56 -4.22
C CYS A 69 3.50 8.76 -2.70
N PHE A 70 3.98 7.77 -1.94
CA PHE A 70 4.10 7.87 -0.49
C PHE A 70 5.00 9.05 -0.07
N GLN A 71 6.14 9.24 -0.73
CA GLN A 71 7.03 10.38 -0.44
C GLN A 71 6.35 11.72 -0.73
N ASN A 72 5.57 11.81 -1.81
CA ASN A 72 4.84 13.02 -2.16
C ASN A 72 3.70 13.32 -1.19
N ILE A 73 2.91 12.30 -0.82
CA ILE A 73 1.83 12.43 0.16
C ILE A 73 2.41 12.85 1.52
N GLY A 74 3.52 12.22 1.96
CA GLY A 74 4.20 12.59 3.20
C GLY A 74 4.63 14.06 3.24
N LYS A 75 5.13 14.61 2.13
CA LYS A 75 5.49 16.05 2.04
C LYS A 75 4.25 16.95 2.11
N ASN A 76 3.16 16.57 1.45
CA ASN A 76 1.94 17.39 1.38
C ASN A 76 1.16 17.39 2.71
N VAL A 77 1.12 16.27 3.44
CA VAL A 77 0.48 16.18 4.77
C VAL A 77 1.24 16.99 5.82
N LEU A 78 2.56 17.06 5.73
CA LEU A 78 3.37 17.88 6.64
C LEU A 78 3.27 19.38 6.36
N THR A 79 2.70 19.80 5.23
CA THR A 79 2.67 21.20 4.78
C THR A 79 1.28 21.84 4.72
N LEU A 80 0.19 21.06 4.79
CA LEU A 80 -1.16 21.60 4.66
C LEU A 80 -1.97 21.37 5.95
N GLU A 81 -2.56 22.45 6.45
CA GLU A 81 -3.60 22.42 7.47
C GLU A 81 -4.75 21.50 7.02
N GLY A 82 -4.78 20.28 7.56
CA GLY A 82 -5.97 19.43 7.73
C GLY A 82 -6.86 19.17 6.52
N SER A 83 -6.41 19.38 5.28
CA SER A 83 -7.25 19.22 4.08
C SER A 83 -7.15 17.78 3.57
N THR A 84 -8.32 17.15 3.43
CA THR A 84 -8.50 15.79 2.89
C THR A 84 -7.73 15.61 1.60
N LEU A 85 -6.86 14.60 1.59
CA LEU A 85 -5.96 14.30 0.48
C LEU A 85 -6.78 13.96 -0.77
N LYS A 86 -6.54 14.70 -1.85
CA LYS A 86 -6.96 14.31 -3.20
C LYS A 86 -6.28 12.98 -3.53
N THR A 87 -7.03 11.88 -3.39
CA THR A 87 -6.64 10.50 -3.78
C THR A 87 -6.28 10.34 -5.27
N ASP A 88 -6.43 11.42 -6.04
CA ASP A 88 -6.30 11.51 -7.49
C ASP A 88 -4.83 11.47 -7.95
N MET A 89 -3.86 11.71 -7.07
CA MET A 89 -2.44 11.79 -7.44
C MET A 89 -1.82 10.44 -7.84
N CYS A 90 -2.43 9.30 -7.47
CA CYS A 90 -1.82 7.98 -7.60
C CYS A 90 -2.76 6.88 -8.11
N LYS A 91 -3.93 7.25 -8.65
CA LYS A 91 -4.87 6.33 -9.33
C LYS A 91 -4.40 6.00 -10.74
#